data_AF-A0A2N8SND0-F1
#
_entry.id   AF-A0A2N8SND0-F1
#
_cell.length_a   1.000
_cell.length_b   1.000
_cell.length_c   1.000
_cell.angle_alpha   90.00
_cell.angle_beta   90.00
_cell.angle_gamma   90.00
#
_symmetry.space_group_name_H-M   'P 1'
#
loop_
_entity.id
_entity.type
_entity.pdbx_description
1 polymer ?
#
loop_
_entity_poly.entity_id
_entity_poly.type
_entity_poly.pdbx_seq_one_letter_code
_entity_poly.pdbx_strand_id
1 'polypeptide(L)'
;MGFAYLKGFLLSLFGGSATKSSVELEVESAAQSCERIAEAPPRFSREVVIPLDAIDDVIAALQAPSASDQVDYLYLAAEAGRDAKAAAKTGNFDTAWGLFHDQKQAYLQHAQSQGWGARQTLALDASVHEDLADLLRLEKRHREAFPHILYWVAAGRNRPIKRHTEKLRAHFNRCKFKNTSLHDVEVYLSSRKSPASYSAIQKQVKRWVDAG
;
A
#
# COMPACT_ATOMS: atom_id res chain seq x y z
N MET A 1 -18.46 -23.07 -25.80
CA MET A 1 -18.08 -24.32 -25.07
C MET A 1 -16.96 -23.95 -24.10
N GLY A 2 -17.06 -24.04 -22.77
CA GLY A 2 -18.15 -24.38 -21.88
C GLY A 2 -17.83 -23.80 -20.48
N PHE A 3 -18.83 -23.17 -19.86
CA PHE A 3 -18.86 -22.87 -18.43
C PHE A 3 -19.56 -24.05 -17.75
N ALA A 4 -18.79 -25.07 -17.36
CA ALA A 4 -19.35 -26.29 -16.78
C ALA A 4 -18.39 -26.94 -15.77
N TYR A 5 -17.88 -26.18 -14.80
CA TYR A 5 -17.11 -26.76 -13.68
C TYR A 5 -17.31 -25.95 -12.39
N LEU A 6 -18.55 -25.87 -11.89
CA LEU A 6 -18.79 -25.40 -10.52
C LEU A 6 -20.16 -25.87 -9.98
N LYS A 7 -20.44 -27.17 -10.13
CA LYS A 7 -21.68 -27.80 -9.61
C LYS A 7 -21.46 -29.10 -8.83
N GLY A 8 -20.23 -29.36 -8.37
CA GLY A 8 -19.83 -30.68 -7.85
C GLY A 8 -19.27 -30.73 -6.43
N PHE A 9 -19.53 -29.75 -5.55
CA PHE A 9 -18.92 -29.74 -4.21
C PHE A 9 -19.85 -29.41 -3.04
N LEU A 10 -21.17 -29.44 -3.21
CA LEU A 10 -22.13 -29.16 -2.13
C LEU A 10 -23.30 -30.15 -2.10
N LEU A 11 -23.03 -31.46 -2.12
CA LEU A 11 -24.03 -32.49 -1.86
C LEU A 11 -23.36 -33.75 -1.28
N SER A 12 -22.96 -33.67 -0.01
CA SER A 12 -22.57 -34.87 0.76
C SER A 12 -22.77 -34.73 2.27
N LEU A 13 -23.66 -33.86 2.73
CA LEU A 13 -24.12 -33.86 4.12
C LEU A 13 -25.61 -33.51 4.11
N PHE A 14 -26.39 -34.21 4.95
CA PHE A 14 -27.85 -34.17 5.07
C PHE A 14 -28.62 -35.13 4.15
N GLY A 15 -28.56 -36.41 4.53
CA GLY A 15 -29.75 -37.25 4.45
C GLY A 15 -30.77 -36.79 5.48
N GLY A 16 -32.03 -36.60 5.06
CA GLY A 16 -33.11 -36.16 5.93
C GLY A 16 -34.42 -36.02 5.16
N SER A 17 -35.19 -37.09 5.12
CA SER A 17 -36.58 -37.12 4.70
C SER A 17 -37.46 -36.48 5.77
N ALA A 18 -38.19 -35.40 5.44
CA ALA A 18 -39.49 -35.09 6.05
C ALA A 18 -40.18 -33.88 5.38
N THR A 19 -41.40 -34.14 4.91
CA THR A 19 -42.58 -33.25 4.88
C THR A 19 -42.51 -31.92 4.11
N LYS A 20 -43.15 -31.92 2.93
CA LYS A 20 -43.88 -30.77 2.37
C LYS A 20 -44.80 -30.19 3.44
N SER A 21 -44.44 -29.08 4.05
CA SER A 21 -45.32 -28.27 4.89
C SER A 21 -44.66 -26.92 5.17
N SER A 22 -45.45 -25.87 5.08
CA SER A 22 -45.20 -24.49 5.55
C SER A 22 -44.30 -23.57 4.70
N VAL A 23 -43.28 -24.04 3.99
CA VAL A 23 -42.39 -23.09 3.24
C VAL A 23 -42.97 -22.68 1.87
N GLU A 24 -43.70 -23.55 1.17
CA GLU A 24 -44.29 -23.20 -0.14
C GLU A 24 -45.46 -22.20 -0.04
N LEU A 25 -46.14 -22.11 1.11
CA LEU A 25 -47.26 -21.17 1.31
C LEU A 25 -46.82 -19.74 1.68
N GLU A 26 -45.61 -19.56 2.23
CA GLU A 26 -45.09 -18.21 2.53
C GLU A 26 -44.47 -17.54 1.30
N VAL A 27 -43.99 -18.32 0.32
CA VAL A 27 -43.40 -17.77 -0.91
C VAL A 27 -44.47 -17.24 -1.88
N GLU A 28 -45.66 -17.86 -1.95
CA GLU A 28 -46.78 -17.33 -2.76
C GLU A 28 -47.43 -16.09 -2.15
N SER A 29 -47.48 -15.98 -0.82
CA SER A 29 -47.95 -14.78 -0.12
C SER A 29 -47.01 -13.57 -0.32
N ALA A 30 -45.70 -13.81 -0.34
CA ALA A 30 -44.70 -12.77 -0.62
C ALA A 30 -44.75 -12.29 -2.08
N ALA A 31 -45.01 -13.19 -3.05
CA ALA A 31 -45.12 -12.82 -4.46
C ALA A 31 -46.35 -11.92 -4.74
N GLN A 32 -47.50 -12.19 -4.11
CA GLN A 32 -48.70 -11.34 -4.22
C GLN A 32 -48.61 -9.99 -3.48
N SER A 33 -47.65 -9.83 -2.57
CA SER A 33 -47.40 -8.56 -1.88
C SER A 33 -46.48 -7.64 -2.69
N CYS A 34 -45.55 -8.20 -3.47
CA CYS A 34 -44.68 -7.41 -4.36
C CYS A 34 -45.40 -6.88 -5.60
N GLU A 35 -46.41 -7.58 -6.11
CA GLU A 35 -47.14 -7.15 -7.32
C GLU A 35 -48.05 -5.94 -7.08
N ARG A 36 -48.40 -5.65 -5.82
CA ARG A 36 -49.23 -4.47 -5.45
C ARG A 36 -48.46 -3.16 -5.30
N ILE A 37 -47.13 -3.17 -5.39
CA ILE A 37 -46.30 -1.95 -5.27
C ILE A 37 -45.98 -1.36 -6.66
N ALA A 38 -46.33 -2.05 -7.75
CA ALA A 38 -46.02 -1.63 -9.12
C ALA A 38 -47.04 -0.66 -9.77
N GLU A 39 -48.14 -0.32 -9.09
CA GLU A 39 -49.21 0.53 -9.67
C GLU A 39 -49.52 1.81 -8.85
N ALA A 40 -48.54 2.35 -8.13
CA ALA A 40 -48.67 3.70 -7.60
C ALA A 40 -48.20 4.71 -8.67
N PRO A 41 -49.07 5.58 -9.22
CA PRO A 41 -48.61 6.67 -10.08
C PRO A 41 -47.63 7.54 -9.26
N PRO A 42 -46.54 8.04 -9.88
CA PRO A 42 -45.57 8.88 -9.18
C PRO A 42 -46.28 10.09 -8.59
N ARG A 43 -46.51 10.07 -7.27
CA ARG A 43 -46.98 11.26 -6.55
C ARG A 43 -45.77 12.18 -6.46
N PHE A 44 -45.88 13.31 -7.17
CA PHE A 44 -44.92 14.41 -7.27
C PHE A 44 -43.77 14.23 -8.26
N SER A 45 -44.11 14.28 -9.56
CA SER A 45 -43.27 14.99 -10.53
C SER A 45 -43.37 16.49 -10.27
N ARG A 46 -42.72 16.98 -9.21
CA ARG A 46 -42.51 18.42 -9.05
C ARG A 46 -41.41 18.78 -10.03
N GLU A 47 -41.78 19.35 -11.17
CA GLU A 47 -40.81 19.98 -12.07
C GLU A 47 -40.05 21.02 -11.24
N VAL A 48 -38.82 20.69 -10.88
CA VAL A 48 -37.90 21.67 -10.30
C VAL A 48 -37.49 22.55 -11.46
N VAL A 49 -38.21 23.65 -11.64
CA VAL A 49 -37.83 24.70 -12.58
C VAL A 49 -36.59 25.36 -11.98
N ILE A 50 -35.42 24.89 -12.39
CA ILE A 50 -34.16 25.55 -12.06
C ILE A 50 -34.09 26.79 -12.95
N PRO A 51 -34.01 27.99 -12.35
CA PRO A 51 -33.79 29.23 -13.12
C PRO A 51 -32.52 29.08 -13.97
N LEU A 52 -32.58 29.49 -15.24
CA LEU A 52 -31.46 29.30 -16.18
C LEU A 52 -30.17 30.00 -15.70
N ASP A 53 -30.32 31.07 -14.93
CA ASP A 53 -29.27 31.84 -14.25
C ASP A 53 -28.69 31.17 -13.00
N ALA A 54 -29.39 30.18 -12.44
CA ALA A 54 -28.92 29.36 -11.31
C ALA A 54 -28.24 28.05 -11.75
N ILE A 55 -28.21 27.75 -13.06
CA ILE A 55 -27.58 26.53 -13.58
C ILE A 55 -26.07 26.57 -13.34
N ASP A 56 -25.44 27.73 -13.54
CA ASP A 56 -23.99 27.89 -13.33
C ASP A 56 -23.62 27.71 -11.84
N ASP A 57 -24.47 28.16 -10.92
CA ASP A 57 -24.28 27.97 -9.48
C ASP A 57 -24.46 26.49 -9.05
N VAL A 58 -25.42 25.78 -9.65
CA VAL A 58 -25.63 24.35 -9.41
C VAL A 58 -24.48 23.51 -10.01
N ILE A 59 -24.01 23.86 -11.22
CA ILE A 59 -22.83 23.24 -11.82
C ILE A 59 -21.60 23.52 -10.97
N ALA A 60 -21.41 24.75 -10.50
CA ALA A 60 -20.32 25.11 -9.60
C ALA A 60 -20.40 24.36 -8.26
N ALA A 61 -21.60 24.15 -7.71
CA ALA A 61 -21.80 23.39 -6.48
C ALA A 61 -21.58 21.86 -6.66
N LEU A 62 -21.89 21.31 -7.84
CA LEU A 62 -21.60 19.90 -8.19
C LEU A 62 -20.13 19.67 -8.55
N GLN A 63 -19.45 20.69 -9.07
CA GLN A 63 -18.02 20.67 -9.40
C GLN A 63 -17.13 21.13 -8.24
N ALA A 64 -17.72 21.72 -7.20
CA ALA A 64 -17.00 22.02 -5.97
C ALA A 64 -16.54 20.69 -5.36
N PRO A 65 -15.22 20.50 -5.15
CA PRO A 65 -14.75 19.32 -4.45
C PRO A 65 -15.42 19.29 -3.09
N SER A 66 -16.22 18.25 -2.83
CA SER A 66 -16.76 17.99 -1.50
C SER A 66 -15.59 17.98 -0.53
N ALA A 67 -15.72 18.70 0.58
CA ALA A 67 -14.69 18.75 1.63
C ALA A 67 -14.40 17.37 2.28
N SER A 68 -15.07 16.29 1.82
CA SER A 68 -14.93 14.90 2.25
C SER A 68 -14.02 14.02 1.39
N ASP A 69 -13.57 14.49 0.22
CA ASP A 69 -12.84 13.63 -0.73
C ASP A 69 -11.32 13.82 -0.62
N GLN A 70 -10.84 14.21 0.56
CA GLN A 70 -9.40 14.26 0.84
C GLN A 70 -8.91 12.82 1.04
N VAL A 71 -8.24 12.28 0.02
CA VAL A 71 -7.63 10.95 0.09
C VAL A 71 -6.67 10.87 1.28
N ASP A 72 -6.97 9.99 2.24
CA ASP A 72 -6.08 9.73 3.38
C ASP A 72 -4.90 8.86 2.94
N TYR A 73 -3.87 9.52 2.43
CA TYR A 73 -2.65 8.87 2.00
C TYR A 73 -1.89 8.17 3.14
N LEU A 74 -2.07 8.57 4.39
CA LEU A 74 -1.45 7.87 5.52
C LEU A 74 -2.13 6.54 5.78
N TYR A 75 -3.46 6.49 5.68
CA TYR A 75 -4.21 5.26 5.74
C TYR A 75 -3.79 4.29 4.63
N LEU A 76 -3.76 4.75 3.37
CA LEU A 76 -3.32 3.93 2.23
C LEU A 76 -1.90 3.39 2.42
N ALA A 77 -0.97 4.23 2.89
CA ALA A 77 0.39 3.80 3.16
C ALA A 77 0.46 2.75 4.29
N ALA A 78 -0.34 2.93 5.35
CA ALA A 78 -0.40 1.99 6.46
C ALA A 78 -0.99 0.63 6.03
N GLU A 79 -2.02 0.64 5.20
CA GLU A 79 -2.64 -0.56 4.64
C GLU A 79 -1.66 -1.33 3.76
N ALA A 80 -1.07 -0.66 2.76
CA ALA A 80 -0.07 -1.27 1.87
C ALA A 80 1.13 -1.84 2.67
N GLY A 81 1.59 -1.14 3.71
CA GLY A 81 2.67 -1.63 4.57
C GLY A 81 2.30 -2.87 5.40
N ARG A 82 1.05 -2.99 5.87
CA ARG A 82 0.57 -4.21 6.55
C ARG A 82 0.49 -5.39 5.60
N ASP A 83 -0.06 -5.16 4.42
CA ASP A 83 -0.24 -6.20 3.40
C ASP A 83 1.10 -6.67 2.85
N ALA A 84 2.04 -5.75 2.63
CA ALA A 84 3.41 -6.07 2.23
C ALA A 84 4.09 -7.00 3.25
N LYS A 85 3.93 -6.71 4.55
CA LYS A 85 4.48 -7.55 5.63
C LYS A 85 3.80 -8.90 5.71
N ALA A 86 2.50 -8.99 5.43
CA ALA A 86 1.78 -10.27 5.35
C ALA A 86 2.27 -11.11 4.15
N ALA A 87 2.42 -10.49 2.97
CA ALA A 87 2.97 -11.13 1.78
C ALA A 87 4.42 -11.60 1.99
N ALA A 88 5.27 -10.79 2.62
CA ALA A 88 6.65 -11.17 2.93
C ALA A 88 6.74 -12.38 3.87
N LYS A 89 5.84 -12.48 4.86
CA LYS A 89 5.78 -13.63 5.78
C LYS A 89 5.36 -14.93 5.10
N THR A 90 4.55 -14.84 4.05
CA THR A 90 4.08 -16.00 3.27
C THR A 90 5.03 -16.38 2.14
N GLY A 91 6.13 -15.64 1.95
CA GLY A 91 7.12 -15.89 0.89
C GLY A 91 6.75 -15.30 -0.47
N ASN A 92 5.65 -14.53 -0.55
CA ASN A 92 5.20 -13.84 -1.76
C ASN A 92 5.99 -12.53 -1.95
N PHE A 93 7.29 -12.65 -2.23
CA PHE A 93 8.21 -11.52 -2.20
C PHE A 93 7.94 -10.48 -3.30
N ASP A 94 7.53 -10.90 -4.50
CA ASP A 94 7.18 -9.98 -5.59
C ASP A 94 5.98 -9.09 -5.23
N THR A 95 4.94 -9.69 -4.63
CA THR A 95 3.77 -8.95 -4.14
C THR A 95 4.16 -7.99 -3.02
N ALA A 96 4.98 -8.46 -2.06
CA ALA A 96 5.47 -7.60 -0.99
C ALA A 96 6.28 -6.41 -1.53
N TRP A 97 7.11 -6.65 -2.55
CA TRP A 97 7.90 -5.61 -3.21
C TRP A 97 7.01 -4.53 -3.82
N GLY A 98 5.96 -4.92 -4.56
CA GLY A 98 4.98 -4.00 -5.13
C GLY A 98 4.29 -3.16 -4.06
N LEU A 99 3.75 -3.81 -3.02
CA LEU A 99 3.04 -3.14 -1.93
C LEU A 99 3.93 -2.17 -1.13
N PHE A 100 5.22 -2.47 -0.94
CA PHE A 100 6.14 -1.50 -0.34
C PHE A 100 6.38 -0.28 -1.24
N HIS A 101 6.34 -0.42 -2.57
CA HIS A 101 6.42 0.73 -3.46
C HIS A 101 5.13 1.56 -3.46
N ASP A 102 3.97 0.90 -3.33
CA ASP A 102 2.68 1.58 -3.16
C ASP A 102 2.67 2.38 -1.84
N GLN A 103 3.19 1.79 -0.75
CA GLN A 103 3.37 2.49 0.53
C GLN A 103 4.24 3.75 0.36
N LYS A 104 5.35 3.64 -0.36
CA LYS A 104 6.22 4.80 -0.64
C LYS A 104 5.50 5.87 -1.45
N GLN A 105 4.77 5.47 -2.49
CA GLN A 105 4.03 6.40 -3.34
C GLN A 105 2.97 7.17 -2.53
N ALA A 106 2.21 6.48 -1.69
CA ALA A 106 1.25 7.10 -0.79
C ALA A 106 1.93 8.08 0.19
N TYR A 107 3.08 7.72 0.75
CA TYR A 107 3.89 8.63 1.57
C TYR A 107 4.38 9.87 0.81
N LEU A 108 4.77 9.74 -0.45
CA LEU A 108 5.16 10.88 -1.27
C LEU A 108 3.97 11.80 -1.56
N GLN A 109 2.80 11.24 -1.87
CA GLN A 109 1.57 12.01 -2.06
C GLN A 109 1.15 12.73 -0.78
N HIS A 110 1.25 12.06 0.38
CA HIS A 110 1.03 12.69 1.68
C HIS A 110 1.97 13.87 1.89
N ALA A 111 3.29 13.66 1.74
CA ALA A 111 4.29 14.70 1.93
C ALA A 111 4.05 15.90 0.99
N GLN A 112 3.66 15.65 -0.26
CA GLN A 112 3.28 16.69 -1.23
C GLN A 112 2.03 17.45 -0.78
N SER A 113 0.98 16.74 -0.35
CA SER A 113 -0.28 17.35 0.13
C SER A 113 -0.09 18.23 1.36
N GLN A 114 0.92 17.92 2.19
CA GLN A 114 1.25 18.64 3.41
C GLN A 114 2.35 19.71 3.22
N GLY A 115 2.87 19.88 2.00
CA GLY A 115 3.94 20.84 1.72
C GLY A 115 5.26 20.53 2.44
N TRP A 116 5.57 19.26 2.67
CA TRP A 116 6.80 18.86 3.37
C TRP A 116 8.05 19.19 2.56
N GLY A 117 9.11 19.63 3.26
CA GLY A 117 10.41 19.89 2.65
C GLY A 117 11.16 18.61 2.30
N ALA A 118 12.12 18.71 1.36
CA ALA A 118 12.88 17.57 0.85
C ALA A 118 13.48 16.65 1.93
N ARG A 119 13.96 17.21 3.05
CA ARG A 119 14.51 16.42 4.17
C ARG A 119 13.44 15.55 4.85
N GLN A 120 12.24 16.07 5.06
CA GLN A 120 11.15 15.33 5.68
C GLN A 120 10.64 14.24 4.74
N THR A 121 10.48 14.58 3.46
CA THR A 121 10.07 13.64 2.40
C THR A 121 11.07 12.49 2.27
N LEU A 122 12.38 12.77 2.20
CA LEU A 122 13.41 11.73 2.12
C LEU A 122 13.45 10.87 3.38
N ALA A 123 13.24 11.45 4.57
CA ALA A 123 13.20 10.66 5.81
C ALA A 123 11.98 9.72 5.85
N LEU A 124 10.83 10.16 5.34
CA LEU A 124 9.63 9.34 5.23
C LEU A 124 9.82 8.22 4.20
N ASP A 125 10.31 8.54 3.01
CA ASP A 125 10.66 7.57 1.97
C ASP A 125 11.66 6.52 2.47
N ALA A 126 12.72 6.98 3.16
CA ALA A 126 13.75 6.12 3.74
C ALA A 126 13.21 5.14 4.79
N SER A 127 12.11 5.46 5.48
CA SER A 127 11.53 4.56 6.48
C SER A 127 11.10 3.21 5.89
N VAL A 128 10.60 3.19 4.66
CA VAL A 128 10.18 1.96 3.96
C VAL A 128 11.39 1.15 3.47
N HIS A 129 12.56 1.80 3.29
CA HIS A 129 13.77 1.11 2.86
C HIS A 129 14.33 0.17 3.93
N GLU A 130 13.97 0.31 5.21
CA GLU A 130 14.27 -0.70 6.22
C GLU A 130 13.58 -2.04 5.88
N ASP A 131 12.28 -1.98 5.58
CA ASP A 131 11.48 -3.16 5.26
C ASP A 131 11.89 -3.77 3.90
N LEU A 132 12.18 -2.95 2.89
CA LEU A 132 12.72 -3.42 1.60
C LEU A 132 14.08 -4.11 1.74
N ALA A 133 14.96 -3.61 2.60
CA ALA A 133 16.24 -4.29 2.88
C ALA A 133 16.02 -5.66 3.53
N ASP A 134 15.09 -5.74 4.49
CA ASP A 134 14.74 -6.99 5.14
C ASP A 134 14.07 -7.99 4.18
N LEU A 135 13.26 -7.52 3.22
CA LEU A 135 12.68 -8.34 2.15
C LEU A 135 13.77 -8.97 1.27
N LEU A 136 14.68 -8.16 0.73
CA LEU A 136 15.80 -8.63 -0.10
C LEU A 136 16.74 -9.56 0.69
N ARG A 137 16.87 -9.33 2.01
CA ARG A 137 17.62 -10.23 2.89
C ARG A 137 16.96 -11.61 2.99
N LEU A 138 15.63 -11.69 3.08
CA LEU A 138 14.88 -12.96 3.08
C LEU A 138 15.07 -13.71 1.75
N GLU A 139 15.11 -12.99 0.62
CA GLU A 139 15.45 -13.54 -0.71
C GLU A 139 16.93 -13.92 -0.90
N LYS A 140 17.78 -13.72 0.11
CA LYS A 140 19.24 -13.93 0.05
C LYS A 140 19.98 -13.00 -0.94
N ARG A 141 19.34 -11.91 -1.38
CA ARG A 141 19.91 -10.87 -2.26
C ARG A 141 20.65 -9.80 -1.44
N HIS A 142 21.66 -10.23 -0.69
CA HIS A 142 22.34 -9.38 0.30
C HIS A 142 22.98 -8.11 -0.28
N ARG A 143 23.58 -8.22 -1.47
CA ARG A 143 24.21 -7.07 -2.15
C ARG A 143 23.20 -6.00 -2.56
N GLU A 144 22.00 -6.42 -2.93
CA GLU A 144 20.91 -5.52 -3.28
C GLU A 144 20.23 -4.95 -2.04
N ALA A 145 20.16 -5.72 -0.94
CA ALA A 145 19.63 -5.24 0.34
C ALA A 145 20.48 -4.11 0.95
N PHE A 146 21.80 -4.15 0.78
CA PHE A 146 22.72 -3.22 1.41
C PHE A 146 22.49 -1.72 1.08
N PRO A 147 22.30 -1.29 -0.18
CA PRO A 147 21.99 0.11 -0.47
C PRO A 147 20.68 0.58 0.18
N HIS A 148 19.69 -0.30 0.38
CA HIS A 148 18.45 0.08 1.07
C HIS A 148 18.68 0.37 2.55
N ILE A 149 19.37 -0.52 3.27
CA ILE A 149 19.65 -0.28 4.70
C ILE A 149 20.58 0.92 4.88
N LEU A 150 21.56 1.11 3.99
CA LEU A 150 22.47 2.25 4.05
C LEU A 150 21.73 3.57 3.81
N TYR A 151 20.80 3.59 2.85
CA TYR A 151 19.94 4.75 2.60
C TYR A 151 19.04 5.06 3.79
N TRP A 152 18.42 4.05 4.41
CA TRP A 152 17.62 4.23 5.62
C TRP A 152 18.42 4.92 6.74
N VAL A 153 19.67 4.52 6.96
CA VAL A 153 20.56 5.17 7.94
C VAL A 153 20.99 6.58 7.49
N ALA A 154 21.27 6.77 6.19
CA ALA A 154 21.82 8.02 5.65
C ALA A 154 20.78 9.14 5.46
N ALA A 155 19.52 8.80 5.20
CA ALA A 155 18.42 9.73 4.95
C ALA A 155 17.47 9.88 6.15
N GLY A 156 17.67 9.11 7.22
CA GLY A 156 16.89 9.21 8.45
C GLY A 156 16.90 10.62 9.06
N ARG A 157 15.78 10.98 9.70
CA ARG A 157 15.58 12.34 10.27
C ARG A 157 16.62 12.68 11.35
N ASN A 158 16.99 11.67 12.15
CA ASN A 158 17.82 11.79 13.34
C ASN A 158 19.18 11.12 13.14
N ARG A 159 20.14 11.49 14.00
CA ARG A 159 21.44 10.82 14.09
C ARG A 159 21.24 9.30 14.26
N PRO A 160 22.03 8.45 13.59
CA PRO A 160 21.93 7.01 13.74
C PRO A 160 22.00 6.58 15.21
N ILE A 161 21.00 5.83 15.67
CA ILE A 161 20.98 5.19 16.99
C ILE A 161 21.63 3.81 16.93
N LYS A 162 21.88 3.19 18.09
CA LYS A 162 22.47 1.85 18.21
C LYS A 162 21.79 0.79 17.31
N ARG A 163 20.45 0.80 17.23
CA ARG A 163 19.68 -0.09 16.33
C ARG A 163 20.09 0.05 14.86
N HIS A 164 20.29 1.28 14.40
CA HIS A 164 20.64 1.58 13.02
C HIS A 164 22.04 1.04 12.69
N THR A 165 23.00 1.28 13.58
CA THR A 165 24.39 0.82 13.38
C THR A 165 24.51 -0.70 13.46
N GLU A 166 23.78 -1.36 14.35
CA GLU A 166 23.73 -2.83 14.45
C GLU A 166 23.13 -3.47 13.19
N LYS A 167 21.98 -2.97 12.71
CA LYS A 167 21.37 -3.47 11.47
C LYS A 167 22.25 -3.24 10.25
N LEU A 168 22.87 -2.07 10.14
CA LEU A 168 23.81 -1.74 9.06
C LEU A 168 25.00 -2.70 9.05
N ARG A 169 25.63 -2.91 10.22
CA ARG A 169 26.74 -3.87 10.39
C ARG A 169 26.33 -5.28 9.98
N ALA A 170 25.16 -5.74 10.42
CA ALA A 170 24.67 -7.07 10.08
C ALA A 170 24.47 -7.27 8.57
N HIS A 171 23.96 -6.26 7.86
CA HIS A 171 23.82 -6.31 6.40
C HIS A 171 25.17 -6.24 5.68
N PHE A 172 26.06 -5.36 6.14
CA PHE A 172 27.42 -5.23 5.61
C PHE A 172 28.18 -6.56 5.66
N ASN A 173 28.19 -7.21 6.83
CA ASN A 173 28.89 -8.48 7.03
C ASN A 173 28.37 -9.60 6.11
N ARG A 174 27.08 -9.56 5.74
CA ARG A 174 26.48 -10.53 4.80
C ARG A 174 26.90 -10.31 3.35
N CYS A 175 27.28 -9.09 2.97
CA CYS A 175 27.66 -8.76 1.60
C CYS A 175 29.03 -9.30 1.20
N LYS A 176 29.91 -9.56 2.19
CA LYS A 176 31.28 -10.05 1.99
C LYS A 176 32.06 -9.19 0.99
N PHE A 177 32.03 -7.87 1.17
CA PHE A 177 32.87 -6.96 0.38
C PHE A 177 34.35 -7.26 0.64
N LYS A 178 35.16 -7.24 -0.41
CA LYS A 178 36.60 -7.57 -0.32
C LYS A 178 37.44 -6.35 0.04
N ASN A 179 37.18 -5.23 -0.64
CA ASN A 179 38.03 -4.03 -0.60
C ASN A 179 37.34 -2.83 0.06
N THR A 180 36.33 -3.09 0.89
CA THR A 180 35.65 -2.05 1.68
C THR A 180 35.45 -2.60 3.08
N SER A 181 35.81 -1.81 4.08
CA SER A 181 35.62 -2.11 5.49
C SER A 181 34.36 -1.43 6.02
N LEU A 182 33.87 -1.89 7.18
CA LEU A 182 32.75 -1.21 7.85
C LEU A 182 33.11 0.23 8.23
N HIS A 183 34.39 0.47 8.56
CA HIS A 183 34.89 1.80 8.88
C HIS A 183 34.72 2.78 7.70
N ASP A 184 34.98 2.34 6.47
CA ASP A 184 34.78 3.18 5.27
C ASP A 184 33.32 3.60 5.10
N VAL A 185 32.38 2.71 5.45
CA VAL A 185 30.93 3.01 5.43
C VAL A 185 30.57 4.02 6.51
N GLU A 186 31.12 3.89 7.71
CA GLU A 186 30.89 4.81 8.82
C GLU A 186 31.48 6.20 8.55
N VAL A 187 32.68 6.26 7.95
CA VAL A 187 33.31 7.50 7.47
C VAL A 187 32.46 8.14 6.39
N TYR A 188 31.99 7.36 5.42
CA TYR A 188 31.07 7.84 4.39
C TYR A 188 29.82 8.46 5.01
N LEU A 189 29.15 7.79 5.95
CA LEU A 189 27.96 8.32 6.62
C LEU A 189 28.25 9.61 7.42
N SER A 190 29.39 9.65 8.12
CA SER A 190 29.77 10.79 8.97
C SER A 190 30.19 12.03 8.17
N SER A 191 30.71 11.84 6.96
CA SER A 191 31.15 12.94 6.08
C SER A 191 29.99 13.76 5.48
N ARG A 192 28.75 13.27 5.58
CA ARG A 192 27.61 13.83 4.86
C ARG A 192 26.94 14.96 5.64
N LYS A 193 26.82 16.12 4.98
CA LYS A 193 26.14 17.31 5.51
C LYS A 193 24.63 17.33 5.24
N SER A 194 24.16 16.54 4.28
CA SER A 194 22.76 16.49 3.83
C SER A 194 22.26 15.05 3.63
N PRO A 195 20.95 14.79 3.75
CA PRO A 195 20.38 13.47 3.45
C PRO A 195 20.70 13.06 2.00
N ALA A 196 20.97 11.77 1.77
CA ALA A 196 21.25 11.27 0.42
C ALA A 196 19.97 11.10 -0.35
N SER A 197 20.06 11.14 -1.68
CA SER A 197 19.10 10.42 -2.50
C SER A 197 19.49 8.94 -2.58
N TYR A 198 18.51 8.06 -2.74
CA TYR A 198 18.76 6.62 -2.88
C TYR A 198 19.70 6.32 -4.07
N SER A 199 19.56 7.05 -5.19
CA SER A 199 20.47 6.92 -6.34
C SER A 199 21.93 7.22 -5.99
N ALA A 200 22.20 8.23 -5.16
CA ALA A 200 23.55 8.55 -4.72
C ALA A 200 24.15 7.41 -3.86
N ILE A 201 23.33 6.80 -3.00
CA ILE A 201 23.72 5.63 -2.20
C ILE A 201 24.04 4.44 -3.11
N GLN A 202 23.17 4.12 -4.07
CA GLN A 202 23.40 3.02 -5.01
C GLN A 202 24.71 3.20 -5.79
N LYS A 203 24.98 4.42 -6.28
CA LYS A 203 26.24 4.73 -6.98
C LYS A 203 27.45 4.52 -6.07
N GLN A 204 27.37 4.93 -4.80
CA GLN A 204 28.47 4.73 -3.84
C GLN A 204 28.69 3.24 -3.55
N VAL A 205 27.63 2.48 -3.30
CA VAL A 205 27.74 1.03 -3.05
C VAL A 205 28.33 0.32 -4.26
N LYS A 206 27.90 0.70 -5.48
CA LYS A 206 28.47 0.15 -6.72
C LYS A 206 29.99 0.37 -6.79
N ARG A 207 30.48 1.55 -6.41
CA ARG A 207 31.94 1.82 -6.36
C ARG A 207 32.68 0.89 -5.38
N TRP A 208 32.10 0.60 -4.22
CA TRP A 208 32.68 -0.34 -3.26
C TRP A 208 32.69 -1.79 -3.77
N VAL A 209 31.67 -2.16 -4.56
CA VAL A 209 31.63 -3.47 -5.22
C VAL A 209 32.65 -3.56 -6.34
N ASP A 210 32.73 -2.55 -7.21
CA ASP A 210 33.61 -2.54 -8.39
C ASP A 210 35.10 -2.40 -8.01
N ALA A 211 35.39 -1.80 -6.86
CA ALA A 211 36.74 -1.74 -6.32
C ALA A 211 37.25 -3.09 -5.80
N GLY A 212 36.38 -4.10 -5.64
CA GLY A 212 36.57 -5.41 -5.00
C GLY A 212 36.91 -6.56 -5.94
#